data_AF-T2M4V4-F1
#
_entry.id   AF-T2M4V4-F1
#
_cell.length_a   1.000
_cell.length_b   1.000
_cell.length_c   1.000
_cell.angle_alpha   90.00
_cell.angle_beta   90.00
_cell.angle_gamma   90.00
#
_symmetry.space_group_name_H-M   'P 1'
#
loop_
_entity.id
_entity.type
_entity.pdbx_description
1 polymer ?
#
loop_
_entity_poly.entity_id
_entity_poly.type
_entity_poly.pdbx_seq_one_letter_code
_entity_poly.pdbx_strand_id
1 'polypeptide(L)'
;MNENEFVFSEEPTLEILRQMMESFVSERNWNQFHTPRNLILALVGEVGELSELFQWKGDEESISNWPVTEQIHLGEELSDVLLYLIRLADICNVDLSNAAGYLLKISNIINSENESDYVDKVSTAKVFSAHPNLEDIRKMSNSKALNHSPRNLVFSIVGAVGKISELSGWKSDGEILRASQKDRITFAEKLTVLLLHLVQLAEKCNIDLPKVAIRKYNLNVEKYPVGLVKGSSKKYNEYSNKSSY
;
A
#
# COMPACT_ATOMS: atom_id res chain seq x y z
N MET A 1 -12.20 16.17 26.44
CA MET A 1 -11.77 15.21 25.40
C MET A 1 -12.93 15.11 24.45
N ASN A 2 -12.75 15.47 23.17
CA ASN A 2 -13.84 15.50 22.20
C ASN A 2 -14.17 14.05 21.79
N GLU A 3 -15.43 13.63 21.93
CA GLU A 3 -15.91 12.25 21.71
C GLU A 3 -16.00 11.83 20.22
N ASN A 4 -15.32 12.47 19.26
CA ASN A 4 -15.43 12.14 17.83
C ASN A 4 -14.14 12.39 17.04
N GLU A 5 -12.98 12.00 17.56
CA GLU A 5 -11.76 11.93 16.75
C GLU A 5 -11.68 10.56 16.07
N PHE A 6 -11.49 10.52 14.75
CA PHE A 6 -11.36 9.28 14.00
C PHE A 6 -10.07 8.57 14.40
N VAL A 7 -10.14 7.26 14.68
CA VAL A 7 -9.00 6.42 15.04
C VAL A 7 -9.11 5.09 14.30
N PHE A 8 -8.00 4.60 13.78
CA PHE A 8 -7.91 3.26 13.20
C PHE A 8 -8.02 2.17 14.28
N SER A 9 -8.55 1.01 13.92
CA SER A 9 -8.43 -0.17 14.76
C SER A 9 -6.95 -0.54 14.96
N GLU A 10 -6.57 -0.96 16.18
CA GLU A 10 -5.19 -1.38 16.47
C GLU A 10 -4.77 -2.64 15.70
N GLU A 11 -5.74 -3.47 15.32
CA GLU A 11 -5.55 -4.74 14.64
C GLU A 11 -6.45 -4.88 13.39
N PRO A 12 -6.01 -5.64 12.36
CA PRO A 12 -4.72 -6.33 12.28
C PRO A 12 -3.54 -5.37 11.99
N THR A 13 -2.38 -5.65 12.58
CA THR A 13 -1.11 -5.02 12.17
C THR A 13 -0.69 -5.43 10.74
N LEU A 14 0.24 -4.66 10.13
CA LEU A 14 0.82 -5.00 8.83
C LEU A 14 1.48 -6.40 8.82
N GLU A 15 2.12 -6.81 9.91
CA GLU A 15 2.73 -8.14 10.02
C GLU A 15 1.68 -9.25 10.06
N ILE A 16 0.57 -9.03 10.77
CA ILE A 16 -0.55 -9.99 10.78
C ILE A 16 -1.13 -10.13 9.36
N LEU A 17 -1.40 -9.02 8.67
CA LEU A 17 -1.87 -9.05 7.29
C LEU A 17 -0.88 -9.76 6.35
N ARG A 18 0.44 -9.53 6.52
CA ARG A 18 1.50 -10.21 5.74
C ARG A 18 1.46 -11.72 5.94
N GLN A 19 1.37 -12.20 7.19
CA GLN A 19 1.28 -13.63 7.52
C GLN A 19 0.01 -14.28 6.95
N MET A 20 -1.11 -13.57 7.03
CA MET A 20 -2.39 -14.02 6.47
C MET A 20 -2.34 -14.13 4.95
N MET A 21 -1.72 -13.15 4.28
CA MET A 21 -1.50 -13.16 2.83
C MET A 21 -0.59 -14.31 2.40
N GLU A 22 0.54 -14.52 3.07
CA GLU A 22 1.44 -15.64 2.76
C GLU A 22 0.72 -16.99 2.90
N SER A 23 -0.04 -17.19 3.97
CA SER A 23 -0.84 -18.40 4.18
C SER A 23 -1.87 -18.60 3.06
N PHE A 24 -2.63 -17.54 2.73
CA PHE A 24 -3.65 -17.56 1.68
C PHE A 24 -3.07 -17.98 0.32
N VAL A 25 -1.93 -17.40 -0.06
CA VAL A 25 -1.27 -17.66 -1.34
C VAL A 25 -0.62 -19.04 -1.38
N SER A 26 0.03 -19.45 -0.29
CA SER A 26 0.71 -20.74 -0.19
C SER A 26 -0.25 -21.92 -0.24
N GLU A 27 -1.38 -21.86 0.47
CA GLU A 27 -2.42 -22.90 0.43
C GLU A 27 -2.96 -23.14 -0.99
N ARG A 28 -3.06 -22.07 -1.78
CA ARG A 28 -3.56 -22.08 -3.17
C ARG A 28 -2.46 -22.37 -4.19
N ASN A 29 -1.21 -22.56 -3.77
CA ASN A 29 -0.06 -22.69 -4.66
C ASN A 29 0.04 -21.52 -5.67
N TRP A 30 -0.22 -20.30 -5.20
CA TRP A 30 -0.23 -19.10 -6.03
C TRP A 30 1.09 -18.33 -5.99
N ASN A 31 2.07 -18.78 -5.22
CA ASN A 31 3.42 -18.20 -5.19
C ASN A 31 4.06 -18.12 -6.58
N GLN A 32 3.75 -19.08 -7.46
CA GLN A 32 4.20 -19.07 -8.87
C GLN A 32 3.66 -17.89 -9.69
N PHE A 33 2.53 -17.30 -9.29
CA PHE A 33 1.90 -16.15 -9.96
C PHE A 33 2.26 -14.83 -9.29
N HIS A 34 2.64 -14.85 -8.01
CA HIS A 34 2.97 -13.66 -7.21
C HIS A 34 4.43 -13.23 -7.42
N THR A 35 4.83 -13.00 -8.67
CA THR A 35 6.13 -12.40 -8.99
C THR A 35 6.08 -10.87 -8.82
N PRO A 36 7.23 -10.20 -8.58
CA PRO A 36 7.27 -8.74 -8.42
C PRO A 36 6.53 -7.99 -9.53
N ARG A 37 6.74 -8.32 -10.80
CA ARG A 37 6.07 -7.62 -11.91
C ARG A 37 4.57 -7.85 -11.94
N ASN A 38 4.12 -9.08 -11.67
CA ASN A 38 2.69 -9.38 -11.63
C ASN A 38 2.00 -8.62 -10.49
N LEU A 39 2.64 -8.53 -9.32
CA LEU A 39 2.12 -7.79 -8.18
C LEU A 39 2.11 -6.27 -8.42
N ILE A 40 3.13 -5.72 -9.10
CA ILE A 40 3.13 -4.32 -9.52
C ILE A 40 1.97 -4.04 -10.49
N LEU A 41 1.74 -4.92 -11.47
CA LEU A 41 0.64 -4.76 -12.41
C LEU A 41 -0.73 -4.93 -11.76
N ALA A 42 -0.88 -5.83 -10.80
CA ALA A 42 -2.08 -5.93 -9.98
C ALA A 42 -2.33 -4.63 -9.21
N LEU A 43 -1.29 -4.10 -8.54
CA LEU A 43 -1.35 -2.84 -7.82
C LEU A 43 -1.73 -1.65 -8.72
N VAL A 44 -1.24 -1.60 -9.97
CA VAL A 44 -1.67 -0.62 -10.98
C VAL A 44 -3.17 -0.73 -11.26
N GLY A 45 -3.67 -1.96 -11.38
CA GLY A 45 -5.10 -2.23 -11.55
C GLY A 45 -5.94 -1.70 -10.40
N GLU A 46 -5.61 -2.08 -9.16
CA GLU A 46 -6.37 -1.65 -7.97
C GLU A 46 -6.32 -0.13 -7.75
N VAL A 47 -5.20 0.52 -8.06
CA VAL A 47 -5.12 1.99 -8.04
C VAL A 47 -5.95 2.63 -9.15
N GLY A 48 -6.14 1.94 -10.28
CA GLY A 48 -7.10 2.31 -11.30
C GLY A 48 -8.54 2.27 -10.78
N GLU A 49 -8.96 1.17 -10.15
CA GLU A 49 -10.29 1.02 -9.55
C GLU A 49 -10.54 2.07 -8.45
N LEU A 50 -9.54 2.33 -7.59
CA LEU A 50 -9.58 3.45 -6.64
C LEU A 50 -9.75 4.81 -7.33
N SER A 51 -9.09 5.03 -8.47
CA SER A 51 -9.18 6.29 -9.22
C SER A 51 -10.56 6.50 -9.83
N GLU A 52 -11.24 5.44 -10.25
CA GLU A 52 -12.60 5.51 -10.83
C GLU A 52 -13.62 6.08 -9.82
N LEU A 53 -13.45 5.83 -8.53
CA LEU A 53 -14.31 6.38 -7.47
C LEU A 53 -14.22 7.90 -7.35
N PHE A 54 -13.06 8.49 -7.64
CA PHE A 54 -12.80 9.91 -7.47
C PHE A 54 -12.79 10.71 -8.78
N GLN A 55 -12.83 10.05 -9.94
CA GLN A 55 -12.61 10.69 -11.24
C GLN A 55 -13.58 11.86 -11.53
N TRP A 56 -14.83 11.77 -11.03
CA TRP A 56 -15.88 12.78 -11.22
C TRP A 56 -16.23 13.56 -9.94
N LYS A 57 -15.48 13.36 -8.84
CA LYS A 57 -15.76 13.98 -7.54
C LYS A 57 -15.06 15.34 -7.42
N GLY A 58 -15.71 16.29 -6.76
CA GLY A 58 -15.12 17.61 -6.46
C GLY A 58 -14.13 17.54 -5.30
N ASP A 59 -13.17 18.47 -5.25
CA ASP A 59 -12.16 18.51 -4.16
C ASP A 59 -12.76 18.85 -2.78
N GLU A 60 -13.93 19.48 -2.76
CA GLU A 60 -14.65 19.90 -1.55
C GLU A 60 -15.73 18.91 -1.10
N GLU A 61 -15.96 17.84 -1.87
CA GLU A 61 -17.00 16.86 -1.57
C GLU A 61 -16.58 15.96 -0.40
N SER A 62 -17.30 16.03 0.72
CA SER A 62 -17.10 15.13 1.85
C SER A 62 -17.62 13.73 1.53
N ILE A 63 -16.78 12.72 1.79
CA ILE A 63 -17.11 11.31 1.57
C ILE A 63 -18.25 10.84 2.48
N SER A 64 -18.47 11.49 3.62
CA SER A 64 -19.61 11.23 4.49
C SER A 64 -20.96 11.44 3.81
N ASN A 65 -21.00 12.22 2.72
CA ASN A 65 -22.19 12.46 1.91
C ASN A 65 -22.38 11.43 0.78
N TRP A 66 -21.41 10.54 0.56
CA TRP A 66 -21.54 9.50 -0.47
C TRP A 66 -22.56 8.43 -0.05
N PRO A 67 -23.21 7.77 -1.00
CA PRO A 67 -24.00 6.57 -0.72
C PRO A 67 -23.17 5.57 0.08
N VAL A 68 -23.79 4.91 1.08
CA VAL A 68 -23.11 3.90 1.93
C VAL A 68 -22.44 2.82 1.08
N THR A 69 -23.04 2.46 -0.06
CA THR A 69 -22.47 1.51 -1.01
C THR A 69 -21.14 1.99 -1.62
N GLU A 70 -21.03 3.28 -1.96
CA GLU A 70 -19.78 3.86 -2.47
C GLU A 70 -18.72 3.95 -1.36
N GLN A 71 -19.10 4.27 -0.12
CA GLN A 71 -18.17 4.28 1.02
C GLN A 71 -17.61 2.88 1.31
N ILE A 72 -18.46 1.85 1.24
CA ILE A 72 -18.03 0.44 1.36
C ILE A 72 -17.07 0.09 0.22
N HIS A 73 -17.42 0.45 -1.02
CA HIS A 73 -16.59 0.16 -2.18
C HIS A 73 -15.23 0.85 -2.09
N LEU A 74 -15.19 2.11 -1.64
CA LEU A 74 -13.93 2.81 -1.35
C LEU A 74 -13.07 2.06 -0.32
N GLY A 75 -13.68 1.55 0.74
CA GLY A 75 -12.97 0.70 1.71
C GLY A 75 -12.41 -0.57 1.07
N GLU A 76 -13.13 -1.18 0.13
CA GLU A 76 -12.67 -2.37 -0.61
C GLU A 76 -11.48 -2.05 -1.53
N GLU A 77 -11.51 -0.94 -2.28
CA GLU A 77 -10.41 -0.54 -3.17
C GLU A 77 -9.15 -0.12 -2.39
N LEU A 78 -9.31 0.61 -1.29
CA LEU A 78 -8.20 0.91 -0.38
C LEU A 78 -7.57 -0.37 0.18
N SER A 79 -8.40 -1.38 0.47
CA SER A 79 -7.93 -2.67 0.98
C SER A 79 -7.16 -3.44 -0.07
N ASP A 80 -7.62 -3.50 -1.31
CA ASP A 80 -6.91 -4.22 -2.38
C ASP A 80 -5.54 -3.59 -2.67
N VAL A 81 -5.47 -2.26 -2.73
CA VAL A 81 -4.18 -1.54 -2.83
C VAL A 81 -3.26 -1.91 -1.66
N LEU A 82 -3.76 -1.92 -0.42
CA LEU A 82 -2.96 -2.30 0.76
C LEU A 82 -2.46 -3.75 0.69
N LEU A 83 -3.34 -4.70 0.37
CA LEU A 83 -3.02 -6.12 0.37
C LEU A 83 -1.97 -6.47 -0.70
N TYR A 84 -2.09 -5.90 -1.91
CA TYR A 84 -1.07 -6.06 -2.95
C TYR A 84 0.24 -5.35 -2.60
N LEU A 85 0.19 -4.18 -1.97
CA LEU A 85 1.37 -3.48 -1.48
C LEU A 85 2.14 -4.32 -0.44
N ILE A 86 1.43 -4.87 0.56
CA ILE A 86 2.01 -5.75 1.57
C ILE A 86 2.65 -6.97 0.89
N ARG A 87 1.94 -7.60 -0.06
CA ARG A 87 2.46 -8.79 -0.75
C ARG A 87 3.68 -8.48 -1.61
N LEU A 88 3.69 -7.35 -2.31
CA LEU A 88 4.84 -6.90 -3.09
C LEU A 88 6.05 -6.65 -2.20
N ALA A 89 5.85 -5.97 -1.06
CA ALA A 89 6.92 -5.74 -0.10
C ALA A 89 7.51 -7.04 0.46
N ASP A 90 6.65 -7.99 0.83
CA ASP A 90 7.03 -9.30 1.34
C ASP A 90 7.90 -10.08 0.33
N ILE A 91 7.45 -10.20 -0.93
CA ILE A 91 8.21 -10.87 -2.00
C ILE A 91 9.55 -10.15 -2.28
N CYS A 92 9.60 -8.83 -2.14
CA CYS A 92 10.81 -8.04 -2.31
C CYS A 92 11.67 -7.91 -1.03
N ASN A 93 11.30 -8.60 0.06
CA ASN A 93 11.96 -8.53 1.38
C ASN A 93 12.10 -7.10 1.93
N VAL A 94 11.02 -6.32 1.84
CA VAL A 94 10.91 -4.97 2.40
C VAL A 94 10.05 -5.00 3.65
N ASP A 95 10.62 -4.62 4.78
CA ASP A 95 9.88 -4.38 6.03
C ASP A 95 9.18 -3.01 5.96
N LEU A 96 7.92 -3.00 5.54
CA LEU A 96 7.12 -1.78 5.40
C LEU A 96 6.91 -1.03 6.72
N SER A 97 6.66 -1.75 7.81
CA SER A 97 6.39 -1.15 9.13
C SER A 97 7.59 -0.34 9.60
N ASN A 98 8.78 -0.92 9.48
CA ASN A 98 10.03 -0.30 9.89
C ASN A 98 10.43 0.84 8.93
N ALA A 99 10.26 0.65 7.62
CA ALA A 99 10.50 1.68 6.62
C ALA A 99 9.61 2.93 6.86
N ALA A 100 8.31 2.72 7.14
CA ALA A 100 7.37 3.80 7.47
C ALA A 100 7.77 4.53 8.75
N GLY A 101 8.06 3.79 9.83
CA GLY A 101 8.51 4.38 11.09
C GLY A 101 9.78 5.21 10.93
N TYR A 102 10.70 4.79 10.07
CA TYR A 102 11.92 5.52 9.77
C TYR A 102 11.67 6.80 8.96
N LEU A 103 10.86 6.74 7.90
CA LEU A 103 10.54 7.89 7.05
C LEU A 103 9.83 8.98 7.84
N LEU A 104 8.88 8.62 8.71
CA LEU A 104 8.18 9.55 9.59
C LEU A 104 9.12 10.24 10.58
N LYS A 105 10.06 9.49 11.18
CA LYS A 105 11.09 10.08 12.07
C LYS A 105 11.94 11.11 11.34
N ILE A 106 12.40 10.81 10.12
CA ILE A 106 13.20 11.76 9.32
C ILE A 106 12.36 12.99 8.97
N SER A 107 11.13 12.81 8.49
CA SER A 107 10.23 13.93 8.14
C SER A 107 10.04 14.89 9.32
N ASN A 108 9.84 14.35 10.52
CA ASN A 108 9.71 15.15 11.75
C ASN A 108 11.00 15.91 12.10
N ILE A 109 12.18 15.30 11.89
CA ILE A 109 13.48 15.98 12.10
C ILE A 109 13.66 17.12 11.09
N ILE A 110 13.37 16.89 9.81
CA ILE A 110 13.48 17.90 8.74
C ILE A 110 12.60 19.14 9.02
N ASN A 111 11.43 18.92 9.61
CA ASN A 111 10.48 20.00 9.93
C ASN A 111 10.81 20.72 11.25
N SER A 112 11.79 20.24 12.03
CA SER A 112 12.28 20.94 13.23
C SER A 112 13.39 21.92 12.86
N GLU A 113 13.31 23.17 13.30
CA GLU A 113 14.19 24.27 12.90
C GLU A 113 15.69 24.13 13.32
N ASN A 114 16.11 23.00 13.88
CA ASN A 114 17.46 22.82 14.42
C ASN A 114 18.32 21.86 13.57
N GLU A 115 19.09 22.45 12.66
CA GLU A 115 20.06 21.81 11.75
C GLU A 115 21.19 21.04 12.49
N SER A 116 21.46 21.38 13.75
CA SER A 116 22.53 20.81 14.59
C SER A 116 22.26 19.38 15.08
N ASP A 117 20.98 18.99 15.19
CA ASP A 117 20.55 17.68 15.71
C ASP A 117 20.56 16.57 14.63
N TYR A 118 20.94 16.94 13.41
CA TYR A 118 20.70 16.21 12.17
C TYR A 118 21.79 15.15 11.88
N VAL A 119 23.03 15.39 12.28
CA VAL A 119 24.17 14.53 11.94
C VAL A 119 24.34 13.39 12.96
N ASP A 120 24.06 13.64 14.24
CA ASP A 120 24.30 12.65 15.30
C ASP A 120 23.17 11.62 15.44
N LYS A 121 21.90 11.98 15.16
CA LYS A 121 20.77 11.04 15.30
C LYS A 121 20.59 10.11 14.09
N VAL A 122 20.98 10.54 12.90
CA VAL A 122 20.93 9.73 11.66
C VAL A 122 21.96 8.60 11.69
N SER A 123 23.03 8.74 12.47
CA SER A 123 24.09 7.74 12.63
C SER A 123 23.66 6.42 13.33
N THR A 124 22.47 6.40 13.97
CA THR A 124 21.91 5.19 14.61
C THR A 124 21.03 4.34 13.69
N ALA A 125 20.79 4.77 12.44
CA ALA A 125 20.02 4.05 11.44
C ALA A 125 20.82 2.91 10.78
N LYS A 126 21.25 1.91 11.55
CA LYS A 126 21.84 0.65 11.03
C LYS A 126 20.83 -0.28 10.32
N VAL A 127 19.58 0.15 10.19
CA VAL A 127 18.47 -0.67 9.68
C VAL A 127 18.34 -0.61 8.16
N PHE A 128 18.87 0.45 7.52
CA PHE A 128 19.05 0.52 6.08
C PHE A 128 20.50 0.96 5.80
N SER A 129 21.34 0.11 5.22
CA SER A 129 22.75 0.48 4.94
C SER A 129 22.93 1.53 3.83
N ALA A 130 21.88 2.23 3.42
CA ALA A 130 22.01 3.48 2.70
C ALA A 130 20.91 4.45 3.16
N HIS A 131 21.32 5.69 3.33
CA HIS A 131 20.44 6.77 3.75
C HIS A 131 19.45 7.05 2.60
N PRO A 132 18.14 7.12 2.86
CA PRO A 132 17.17 7.51 1.83
C PRO A 132 17.47 8.94 1.36
N ASN A 133 17.02 9.28 0.15
CA ASN A 133 17.33 10.57 -0.44
C ASN A 133 16.61 11.68 0.34
N LEU A 134 17.37 12.40 1.17
CA LEU A 134 16.86 13.46 2.03
C LEU A 134 16.15 14.58 1.26
N GLU A 135 16.49 14.80 -0.01
CA GLU A 135 15.86 15.81 -0.85
C GLU A 135 14.46 15.39 -1.33
N ASP A 136 14.25 14.09 -1.56
CA ASP A 136 12.93 13.51 -1.85
C ASP A 136 12.03 13.53 -0.61
N ILE A 137 12.58 13.19 0.57
CA ILE A 137 11.85 13.26 1.84
C ILE A 137 11.47 14.71 2.17
N ARG A 138 12.39 15.66 1.97
CA ARG A 138 12.14 17.09 2.18
C ARG A 138 11.10 17.65 1.22
N LYS A 139 11.01 17.17 -0.02
CA LYS A 139 9.91 17.51 -0.96
C LYS A 139 8.58 16.93 -0.50
N MET A 140 8.57 15.72 0.06
CA MET A 140 7.36 15.10 0.62
C MET A 140 6.88 15.84 1.88
N SER A 141 7.80 16.24 2.77
CA SER A 141 7.47 16.95 4.02
C SER A 141 7.13 18.43 3.81
N ASN A 142 7.77 19.11 2.85
CA ASN A 142 7.51 20.51 2.51
C ASN A 142 6.37 20.71 1.49
N SER A 143 5.86 19.64 0.87
CA SER A 143 4.57 19.76 0.19
C SER A 143 3.54 20.14 1.26
N LYS A 144 2.53 20.92 0.91
CA LYS A 144 1.40 21.30 1.78
C LYS A 144 0.53 20.08 2.19
N ALA A 145 1.16 19.00 2.66
CA ALA A 145 0.65 17.64 2.77
C ALA A 145 -0.51 17.50 3.77
N LEU A 146 -0.61 18.43 4.73
CA LEU A 146 -1.71 18.49 5.68
C LEU A 146 -3.06 18.91 5.04
N ASN A 147 -3.04 19.54 3.85
CA ASN A 147 -4.23 20.13 3.24
C ASN A 147 -4.65 19.53 1.88
N HIS A 148 -4.14 18.36 1.50
CA HIS A 148 -4.61 17.70 0.27
C HIS A 148 -6.05 17.22 0.42
N SER A 149 -6.87 17.43 -0.63
CA SER A 149 -8.18 16.78 -0.76
C SER A 149 -7.98 15.26 -0.90
N PRO A 150 -9.00 14.43 -0.58
CA PRO A 150 -8.96 13.00 -0.87
C PRO A 150 -8.58 12.69 -2.34
N ARG A 151 -9.11 13.47 -3.28
CA ARG A 151 -8.79 13.35 -4.72
C ARG A 151 -7.31 13.62 -5.02
N ASN A 152 -6.69 14.62 -4.39
CA ASN A 152 -5.25 14.89 -4.57
C ASN A 152 -4.36 13.77 -3.98
N LEU A 153 -4.81 13.12 -2.91
CA LEU A 153 -4.12 11.94 -2.39
C LEU A 153 -4.20 10.75 -3.37
N VAL A 154 -5.32 10.58 -4.08
CA VAL A 154 -5.43 9.57 -5.15
C VAL A 154 -4.39 9.83 -6.25
N PHE A 155 -4.20 11.08 -6.70
CA PHE A 155 -3.14 11.40 -7.66
C PHE A 155 -1.73 11.09 -7.12
N SER A 156 -1.52 11.29 -5.81
CA SER A 156 -0.25 10.98 -5.15
C SER A 156 -0.01 9.47 -5.05
N ILE A 157 -1.07 8.67 -4.86
CA ILE A 157 -1.07 7.20 -4.94
C ILE A 157 -0.74 6.74 -6.36
N VAL A 158 -1.42 7.27 -7.38
CA VAL A 158 -1.14 6.99 -8.80
C VAL A 158 0.31 7.30 -9.14
N GLY A 159 0.81 8.47 -8.75
CA GLY A 159 2.20 8.85 -8.96
C GLY A 159 3.21 7.94 -8.25
N ALA A 160 2.89 7.48 -7.05
CA ALA A 160 3.75 6.55 -6.30
C ALA A 160 3.83 5.18 -7.00
N VAL A 161 2.69 4.62 -7.42
CA VAL A 161 2.66 3.36 -8.20
C VAL A 161 3.36 3.50 -9.55
N GLY A 162 3.22 4.66 -10.21
CA GLY A 162 3.96 4.97 -11.43
C GLY A 162 5.47 4.90 -11.24
N LYS A 163 5.99 5.49 -10.16
CA LYS A 163 7.43 5.43 -9.81
C LYS A 163 7.91 4.02 -9.48
N ILE A 164 7.10 3.24 -8.75
CA ILE A 164 7.37 1.82 -8.46
C ILE A 164 7.49 1.02 -9.77
N SER A 165 6.57 1.30 -10.71
CA SER A 165 6.53 0.68 -12.03
C SER A 165 7.74 1.07 -12.87
N GLU A 166 8.11 2.35 -12.89
CA GLU A 166 9.28 2.86 -13.63
C GLU A 166 10.60 2.21 -13.17
N LEU A 167 10.81 2.10 -11.85
CA LEU A 167 12.00 1.45 -11.27
C LEU A 167 12.15 -0.03 -11.66
N SER A 168 11.04 -0.66 -12.05
CA SER A 168 10.93 -2.10 -12.28
C SER A 168 10.67 -2.47 -13.74
N GLY A 169 10.22 -1.51 -14.57
CA GLY A 169 9.57 -1.79 -15.85
C GLY A 169 10.48 -2.45 -16.90
N TRP A 170 11.79 -2.21 -16.83
CA TRP A 170 12.78 -2.79 -17.75
C TRP A 170 13.54 -3.98 -17.15
N LYS A 171 13.21 -4.38 -15.92
CA LYS A 171 13.90 -5.46 -15.18
C LYS A 171 13.05 -6.73 -15.21
N SER A 172 13.70 -7.89 -15.30
CA SER A 172 13.06 -9.17 -15.01
C SER A 172 12.78 -9.33 -13.52
N ASP A 173 11.87 -10.25 -13.16
CA ASP A 173 11.57 -10.55 -11.75
C ASP A 173 12.84 -10.91 -10.96
N GLY A 174 13.76 -11.68 -11.56
CA GLY A 174 15.04 -12.03 -10.94
C GLY A 174 16.03 -10.88 -10.80
N GLU A 175 15.95 -9.84 -11.64
CA GLU A 175 16.75 -8.61 -11.52
C GLU A 175 16.18 -7.68 -10.45
N ILE A 176 14.87 -7.62 -10.29
CA ILE A 176 14.21 -6.87 -9.21
C ILE A 176 14.61 -7.48 -7.86
N LEU A 177 14.52 -8.81 -7.72
CA LEU A 177 14.87 -9.51 -6.46
C LEU A 177 16.36 -9.44 -6.12
N ARG A 178 17.24 -9.32 -7.13
CA ARG A 178 18.70 -9.20 -6.96
C ARG A 178 19.20 -7.77 -7.13
N ALA A 179 18.31 -6.78 -7.04
CA ALA A 179 18.66 -5.39 -7.21
C ALA A 179 19.76 -4.96 -6.21
N SER A 180 20.55 -3.96 -6.61
CA SER A 180 21.59 -3.39 -5.75
C SER A 180 20.99 -2.88 -4.44
N GLN A 181 21.80 -2.75 -3.40
CA GLN A 181 21.32 -2.23 -2.13
C GLN A 181 20.69 -0.83 -2.26
N LYS A 182 21.30 0.03 -3.08
CA LYS A 182 20.78 1.36 -3.39
C LYS A 182 19.38 1.27 -4.02
N ASP A 183 19.21 0.41 -5.02
CA ASP A 183 17.93 0.23 -5.71
C ASP A 183 16.85 -0.34 -4.77
N ARG A 184 17.22 -1.30 -3.90
CA ARG A 184 16.28 -1.86 -2.91
C ARG A 184 15.80 -0.80 -1.92
N ILE A 185 16.68 0.11 -1.51
CA ILE A 185 16.34 1.22 -0.61
C ILE A 185 15.41 2.21 -1.30
N THR A 186 15.73 2.61 -2.54
CA THR A 186 14.84 3.46 -3.35
C THR A 186 13.47 2.81 -3.53
N PHE A 187 13.44 1.51 -3.83
CA PHE A 187 12.18 0.77 -3.99
C PHE A 187 11.37 0.74 -2.70
N ALA A 188 11.99 0.38 -1.57
CA ALA A 188 11.36 0.38 -0.25
C ALA A 188 10.81 1.77 0.13
N GLU A 189 11.54 2.83 -0.18
CA GLU A 189 11.09 4.21 0.00
C GLU A 189 9.79 4.46 -0.79
N LYS A 190 9.75 4.10 -2.08
CA LYS A 190 8.54 4.33 -2.91
C LYS A 190 7.34 3.49 -2.46
N LEU A 191 7.55 2.24 -2.03
CA LEU A 191 6.48 1.44 -1.39
C LEU A 191 5.96 2.08 -0.11
N THR A 192 6.87 2.63 0.70
CA THR A 192 6.52 3.32 1.96
C THR A 192 5.71 4.59 1.70
N VAL A 193 6.12 5.39 0.70
CA VAL A 193 5.38 6.59 0.29
C VAL A 193 3.94 6.24 -0.09
N LEU A 194 3.76 5.16 -0.85
CA LEU A 194 2.44 4.68 -1.23
C LEU A 194 1.59 4.31 0.01
N LEU A 195 2.17 3.56 0.96
CA LEU A 195 1.50 3.21 2.22
C LEU A 195 1.04 4.46 2.98
N LEU A 196 1.91 5.47 3.09
CA LEU A 196 1.60 6.71 3.81
C LEU A 196 0.45 7.48 3.15
N HIS A 197 0.44 7.61 1.82
CA HIS A 197 -0.68 8.24 1.13
C HIS A 197 -1.99 7.45 1.28
N LEU A 198 -1.91 6.12 1.33
CA LEU A 198 -3.08 5.26 1.54
C LEU A 198 -3.68 5.45 2.95
N VAL A 199 -2.83 5.51 3.97
CA VAL A 199 -3.24 5.78 5.36
C VAL A 199 -3.86 7.18 5.46
N GLN A 200 -3.21 8.20 4.89
CA GLN A 200 -3.73 9.57 4.87
C GLN A 200 -5.07 9.68 4.14
N LEU A 201 -5.23 8.94 3.05
CA LEU A 201 -6.48 8.91 2.31
C LEU A 201 -7.56 8.28 3.19
N ALA A 202 -7.32 7.09 3.74
CA ALA A 202 -8.27 6.40 4.61
C ALA A 202 -8.69 7.27 5.81
N GLU A 203 -7.74 7.96 6.45
CA GLU A 203 -8.01 8.91 7.55
C GLU A 203 -8.91 10.06 7.10
N LYS A 204 -8.59 10.73 5.99
CA LYS A 204 -9.44 11.82 5.44
C LYS A 204 -10.83 11.34 5.02
N CYS A 205 -10.96 10.05 4.70
CA CYS A 205 -12.22 9.43 4.33
C CYS A 205 -12.99 8.87 5.55
N ASN A 206 -12.42 8.93 6.77
CA ASN A 206 -12.91 8.24 7.96
C ASN A 206 -13.14 6.73 7.74
N ILE A 207 -12.27 6.08 6.96
CA ILE A 207 -12.31 4.64 6.68
C ILE A 207 -11.28 3.93 7.54
N ASP A 208 -11.74 3.04 8.41
CA ASP A 208 -10.87 2.22 9.26
C ASP A 208 -10.11 1.17 8.43
N LEU A 209 -8.90 1.53 7.97
CA LEU A 209 -8.12 0.76 7.00
C LEU A 209 -7.80 -0.68 7.46
N PRO A 210 -7.31 -0.94 8.69
CA PRO A 210 -7.12 -2.30 9.20
C PRO A 210 -8.42 -3.12 9.15
N LYS A 211 -9.55 -2.51 9.53
CA LYS A 211 -10.87 -3.18 9.56
C LYS A 211 -11.40 -3.51 8.18
N VAL A 212 -11.26 -2.62 7.19
CA VAL A 212 -11.68 -2.92 5.81
C VAL A 212 -10.73 -3.94 5.17
N ALA A 213 -9.44 -3.91 5.48
CA ALA A 213 -8.46 -4.86 4.96
C ALA A 213 -8.74 -6.30 5.40
N ILE A 214 -9.03 -6.52 6.70
CA ILE A 214 -9.39 -7.86 7.20
C ILE A 214 -10.72 -8.33 6.60
N ARG A 215 -11.70 -7.44 6.44
CA ARG A 215 -12.96 -7.77 5.79
C ARG A 215 -12.72 -8.19 4.34
N LYS A 216 -11.91 -7.44 3.58
CA LYS A 216 -11.60 -7.76 2.18
C LYS A 216 -10.84 -9.08 2.05
N TYR A 217 -9.88 -9.32 2.95
CA TYR A 217 -9.19 -10.61 3.03
C TYR A 217 -10.18 -11.78 3.18
N ASN A 218 -11.11 -11.68 4.14
CA ASN A 218 -12.11 -12.73 4.38
C ASN A 218 -13.03 -12.95 3.16
N LEU A 219 -13.47 -11.87 2.50
CA LEU A 219 -14.22 -11.97 1.25
C LEU A 219 -13.41 -12.68 0.16
N ASN A 220 -12.10 -12.43 0.07
CA ASN A 220 -11.22 -13.11 -0.88
C ASN A 220 -11.03 -14.60 -0.52
N VAL A 221 -11.00 -14.98 0.76
CA VAL A 221 -10.98 -16.38 1.21
C VAL A 221 -12.21 -17.13 0.72
N GLU A 222 -13.39 -16.53 0.87
CA GLU A 222 -14.67 -17.11 0.40
C GLU A 222 -14.74 -17.18 -1.13
N LYS A 223 -14.30 -16.10 -1.81
CA LYS A 223 -14.32 -15.96 -3.27
C LYS A 223 -13.38 -16.94 -3.98
N TYR A 224 -12.30 -17.35 -3.32
CA TYR A 224 -11.27 -18.23 -3.87
C TYR A 224 -11.05 -19.45 -2.97
N PRO A 225 -11.99 -20.41 -2.89
CA PRO A 225 -11.83 -21.57 -2.01
C PRO A 225 -10.71 -22.50 -2.53
N VAL A 226 -9.82 -22.95 -1.62
CA VAL A 226 -8.60 -23.71 -1.95
C VAL A 226 -8.88 -24.90 -2.88
N GLY A 227 -9.95 -25.67 -2.62
CA GLY A 227 -10.29 -26.85 -3.40
C GLY A 227 -10.62 -26.57 -4.88
N LEU A 228 -11.02 -25.34 -5.24
CA LEU A 228 -11.40 -24.98 -6.61
C LEU A 228 -10.29 -24.29 -7.40
N VAL A 229 -9.40 -23.56 -6.72
CA VAL A 229 -8.49 -22.60 -7.39
C VAL A 229 -7.01 -22.95 -7.26
N LYS A 230 -6.68 -24.05 -6.56
CA LYS A 230 -5.30 -24.44 -6.30
C LYS A 230 -4.51 -24.61 -7.61
N GLY A 231 -3.40 -23.87 -7.71
CA GLY A 231 -2.52 -23.86 -8.89
C GLY A 231 -3.11 -23.19 -10.13
N SER A 232 -4.23 -22.47 -10.01
CA SER A 232 -4.88 -21.76 -11.12
C SER A 232 -5.00 -20.26 -10.83
N SER A 233 -4.62 -19.43 -11.79
CA SER A 233 -4.74 -17.97 -11.71
C SER A 233 -6.02 -17.42 -12.35
N LYS A 234 -6.96 -18.29 -12.73
CA LYS A 234 -8.23 -17.87 -13.33
C LYS A 234 -9.02 -17.03 -12.34
N LYS A 235 -9.81 -16.08 -12.85
CA LYS A 235 -10.72 -15.31 -11.99
C LYS A 235 -11.86 -16.19 -11.51
N TYR A 236 -12.41 -15.85 -10.34
CA TYR A 236 -13.47 -16.62 -9.66
C TYR A 236 -14.69 -16.91 -10.58
N ASN A 237 -15.05 -15.96 -11.44
CA ASN A 237 -16.14 -16.08 -12.42
C ASN A 237 -15.90 -17.18 -13.48
N GLU A 238 -14.66 -17.61 -13.68
CA GLU A 238 -14.31 -18.66 -14.64
C GLU A 238 -14.44 -20.08 -14.06
N TYR A 239 -14.53 -20.25 -12.74
CA TYR A 239 -14.69 -21.57 -12.11
C TYR A 239 -16.15 -22.02 -11.99
N SER A 240 -17.09 -21.08 -11.97
CA SER A 240 -18.54 -21.30 -11.84
C SER A 240 -19.17 -22.08 -13.02
N ASN A 241 -18.45 -22.29 -14.12
CA ASN A 241 -18.94 -23.02 -15.31
C ASN A 241 -18.67 -24.54 -15.29
N LYS A 242 -18.39 -25.16 -14.14
CA LYS A 242 -18.06 -26.61 -14.05
C LYS A 242 -19.04 -27.48 -13.25
N SER A 243 -20.26 -27.01 -12.98
CA SER A 243 -21.30 -27.83 -12.34
C SER A 243 -22.57 -27.91 -13.20
N SER A 244 -22.47 -28.51 -14.38
CA SER A 244 -23.61 -29.01 -15.16
C SER A 244 -23.17 -30.21 -16.00
N TYR A 245 -23.16 -31.39 -15.40
CA TYR A 245 -23.22 -32.67 -16.10
C TYR A 245 -24.31 -33.52 -15.46
#